data_AF-A0A523UWP7-F1
#
_entry.id   AF-A0A523UWP7-F1
#
_cell.length_a   1.000
_cell.length_b   1.000
_cell.length_c   1.000
_cell.angle_alpha   90.00
_cell.angle_beta   90.00
_cell.angle_gamma   90.00
#
_symmetry.space_group_name_H-M   'P 1'
#
loop_
_entity.id
_entity.type
_entity.pdbx_description
1 polymer ?
#
loop_
_entity_poly.entity_id
_entity_poly.type
_entity_poly.pdbx_seq_one_letter_code
_entity_poly.pdbx_strand_id
1 'polypeptide(L)'
;MALAGNLKDFGVPDILQLIMSQEKTGVLTIKSDAKVANVGFQKGQLVEAIYGGATRDRVLRDYFVKPGRISSEELQEILRHQAETGSSFEEILLKFGFVSEEELKEIVVFRIQEVLDILLTWKEGEYRFETDATIYPKGVVQVSVNPQAVMMEGMRRVDEWPRIRRVLSDPKIILAQKAKPILSMEFGSNEKKVLELVDGTMSLAQLQEVSGLGKFRTYQACFNLLEVGVIEKKGLAVTKVARRKRVSGAKIKVFTLSGAGWIFIVAFVIVNVVLGLYVRSMIEDKIKVTTTSSHLRTSATSDLKVLLDQFFLKKGYYPRSLEQLVGESWTTPQAIAGFDYMRTDGGASYVLTPLATERTSIKLPF
;
A
#
# COMPACT_ATOMS: atom_id res chain seq x y z
N MET A 1 -13.29 24.41 28.43
CA MET A 1 -13.82 23.39 29.35
C MET A 1 -13.61 22.04 28.69
N ALA A 2 -12.98 21.07 29.37
CA ALA A 2 -12.76 19.74 28.81
C ALA A 2 -14.08 18.94 28.86
N LEU A 3 -14.57 18.46 27.72
CA LEU A 3 -15.71 17.56 27.66
C LEU A 3 -15.22 16.16 28.06
N ALA A 4 -15.50 15.71 29.28
CA ALA A 4 -15.08 14.41 29.79
C ALA A 4 -16.17 13.78 30.67
N GLY A 5 -16.21 12.45 30.73
CA GLY A 5 -17.24 11.72 31.48
C GLY A 5 -17.20 10.21 31.26
N ASN A 6 -18.30 9.53 31.59
CA ASN A 6 -18.44 8.08 31.47
C ASN A 6 -19.51 7.70 30.41
N LEU A 7 -19.29 6.59 29.70
CA LEU A 7 -20.22 6.08 28.69
C LEU A 7 -21.54 5.55 29.26
N LYS A 8 -21.61 5.29 30.58
CA LYS A 8 -22.86 4.91 31.26
C LYS A 8 -23.86 6.05 31.31
N ASP A 9 -23.38 7.28 31.44
CA ASP A 9 -24.21 8.48 31.56
C ASP A 9 -24.53 9.07 30.18
N PHE A 10 -23.56 9.04 29.27
CA PHE A 10 -23.69 9.55 27.90
C PHE A 10 -23.16 8.53 26.90
N GLY A 11 -24.03 8.01 26.05
CA GLY A 11 -23.62 7.06 25.02
C GLY A 11 -22.71 7.71 23.98
N VAL A 12 -21.97 6.88 23.25
CA VAL A 12 -21.14 7.35 22.12
C VAL A 12 -21.94 8.21 21.14
N PRO A 13 -23.17 7.86 20.72
CA PRO A 13 -23.97 8.72 19.83
C PRO A 13 -24.21 10.13 20.38
N ASP A 14 -24.51 10.25 21.67
CA ASP A 14 -24.80 11.53 22.32
C ASP A 14 -23.55 12.43 22.34
N ILE A 15 -22.39 11.84 22.63
CA ILE A 15 -21.10 12.54 22.65
C ILE A 15 -20.75 13.05 21.25
N LEU A 16 -20.90 12.20 20.22
CA LEU A 16 -20.66 12.58 18.83
C LEU A 16 -21.60 13.70 18.38
N GLN A 17 -22.89 13.60 18.71
CA GLN A 17 -23.89 14.62 18.42
C GLN A 17 -23.59 15.95 19.11
N LEU A 18 -23.09 15.92 20.34
CA LEU A 18 -22.69 17.13 21.08
C LEU A 18 -21.49 17.82 20.42
N ILE A 19 -20.45 17.08 20.08
CA ILE A 19 -19.24 17.61 19.41
C ILE A 19 -19.60 18.22 18.06
N MET A 20 -20.47 17.54 17.31
CA MET A 20 -20.94 18.00 16.02
C MET A 20 -21.80 19.27 16.13
N SER A 21 -22.80 19.29 17.03
CA SER A 21 -23.71 20.44 17.17
C SER A 21 -23.03 21.70 17.70
N GLN A 22 -21.94 21.54 18.45
CA GLN A 22 -21.12 22.66 18.93
C GLN A 22 -19.92 22.97 18.00
N GLU A 23 -19.84 22.34 16.83
CA GLU A 23 -18.77 22.51 15.84
C GLU A 23 -17.35 22.42 16.43
N LYS A 24 -17.14 21.53 17.41
CA LYS A 24 -15.86 21.44 18.11
C LYS A 24 -14.77 20.88 17.19
N THR A 25 -13.56 21.39 17.39
CA THR A 25 -12.32 20.89 16.76
C THR A 25 -11.43 20.31 17.85
N GLY A 26 -10.90 19.11 17.63
CA GLY A 26 -10.10 18.40 18.64
C GLY A 26 -10.18 16.89 18.52
N VAL A 27 -9.72 16.18 19.55
CA VAL A 27 -9.68 14.73 19.60
C VAL A 27 -10.55 14.21 20.73
N LEU A 28 -11.51 13.34 20.38
CA LEU A 28 -12.24 12.51 21.33
C LEU A 28 -11.47 11.22 21.59
N THR A 29 -10.99 11.05 22.81
CA THR A 29 -10.41 9.80 23.30
C THR A 29 -11.46 9.04 24.08
N ILE A 30 -11.69 7.78 23.74
CA ILE A 30 -12.57 6.88 24.48
C ILE A 30 -11.76 5.66 24.91
N LYS A 31 -11.86 5.31 26.20
CA LYS A 31 -11.19 4.16 26.80
C LYS A 31 -12.22 3.21 27.40
N SER A 32 -12.11 1.93 27.06
CA SER A 32 -12.94 0.87 27.63
C SER A 32 -12.08 -0.37 27.81
N ASP A 33 -12.03 -0.91 29.03
CA ASP A 33 -11.07 -1.93 29.44
C ASP A 33 -9.62 -1.56 29.08
N ALA A 34 -8.90 -2.45 28.38
CA ALA A 34 -7.55 -2.24 27.87
C ALA A 34 -7.52 -1.66 26.44
N LYS A 35 -8.65 -1.15 25.93
CA LYS A 35 -8.77 -0.64 24.56
C LYS A 35 -8.94 0.87 24.58
N VAL A 36 -8.35 1.52 23.59
CA VAL A 36 -8.41 2.98 23.40
C VAL A 36 -8.76 3.26 21.95
N ALA A 37 -9.65 4.21 21.73
CA ALA A 37 -9.95 4.77 20.43
C ALA A 37 -9.81 6.30 20.48
N ASN A 38 -9.26 6.87 19.42
CA ASN A 38 -9.14 8.31 19.23
C ASN A 38 -9.90 8.68 17.97
N VAL A 39 -10.77 9.69 18.05
CA VAL A 39 -11.57 10.19 16.93
C VAL A 39 -11.32 11.69 16.79
N GLY A 40 -10.81 12.09 15.63
CA GLY A 40 -10.46 13.47 15.33
C GLY A 40 -11.63 14.22 14.71
N PHE A 41 -11.82 15.46 15.14
CA PHE A 41 -12.87 16.35 14.68
C PHE A 41 -12.30 17.68 14.20
N GLN A 42 -12.90 18.22 13.15
CA GLN A 42 -12.68 19.58 12.69
C GLN A 42 -14.03 20.23 12.36
N LYS A 43 -14.35 21.33 13.03
CA LYS A 43 -15.65 22.02 12.91
C LYS A 43 -16.84 21.05 13.02
N GLY A 44 -16.77 20.13 13.98
CA GLY A 44 -17.79 19.10 14.20
C GLY A 44 -17.82 17.95 13.18
N GLN A 45 -16.96 17.95 12.16
CA GLN A 45 -16.86 16.87 11.17
C GLN A 45 -15.79 15.86 11.56
N LEU A 46 -15.98 14.58 11.21
CA LEU A 46 -14.99 13.53 11.42
C LEU A 46 -13.86 13.66 10.39
N VAL A 47 -12.62 13.74 10.87
CA VAL A 47 -11.43 13.83 10.01
C VAL A 47 -10.52 12.61 10.13
N GLU A 48 -10.58 11.89 11.25
CA GLU A 48 -9.74 10.73 11.50
C GLU A 48 -10.31 9.83 12.61
N ALA A 49 -9.98 8.53 12.56
CA ALA A 49 -10.19 7.66 13.71
C ALA A 49 -9.11 6.57 13.78
N ILE A 50 -8.67 6.27 15.01
CA ILE A 50 -7.66 5.26 15.32
C ILE A 50 -8.16 4.40 16.47
N TYR A 51 -7.87 3.10 16.42
CA TYR A 51 -8.22 2.13 17.45
C TYR A 51 -6.99 1.32 17.89
N GLY A 52 -6.90 1.01 19.18
CA GLY A 52 -5.91 0.08 19.76
C GLY A 52 -4.50 0.66 19.90
N GLY A 53 -4.36 1.99 19.94
CA GLY A 53 -3.05 2.66 20.02
C GLY A 53 -2.15 2.43 18.79
N ALA A 54 -2.71 1.91 17.70
CA ALA A 54 -1.99 1.77 16.44
C ALA A 54 -1.67 3.16 15.86
N THR A 55 -0.52 3.32 15.24
CA THR A 55 -0.25 4.53 14.44
C THR A 55 -0.95 4.40 13.10
N ARG A 56 -1.29 5.54 12.48
CA ARG A 56 -1.86 5.58 11.14
C ARG A 56 -0.98 4.84 10.11
N ASP A 57 0.34 5.05 10.18
CA ASP A 57 1.33 4.32 9.38
C ASP A 57 1.18 2.80 9.51
N ARG A 58 1.03 2.28 10.73
CA ARG A 58 0.85 0.85 10.94
C ARG A 58 -0.44 0.35 10.31
N VAL A 59 -1.54 1.09 10.47
CA VAL A 59 -2.85 0.72 9.91
C VAL A 59 -2.79 0.70 8.38
N LEU A 60 -2.15 1.69 7.76
CA LEU A 60 -1.97 1.75 6.31
C LEU A 60 -1.06 0.63 5.82
N ARG A 61 0.06 0.36 6.50
CA ARG A 61 0.92 -0.79 6.17
C ARG A 61 0.13 -2.10 6.18
N ASP A 62 -0.66 -2.35 7.23
CA ASP A 62 -1.50 -3.55 7.31
C ASP A 62 -2.53 -3.60 6.17
N TYR A 63 -3.07 -2.44 5.75
CA TYR A 63 -4.05 -2.32 4.67
C TYR A 63 -3.46 -2.61 3.28
N PHE A 64 -2.21 -2.22 3.00
CA PHE A 64 -1.58 -2.46 1.70
C PHE A 64 -0.84 -3.81 1.63
N VAL A 65 -0.24 -4.26 2.73
CA VAL A 65 0.63 -5.44 2.72
C VAL A 65 -0.19 -6.74 2.82
N LYS A 66 -1.20 -6.81 3.71
CA LYS A 66 -1.96 -8.05 3.91
C LYS A 66 -2.74 -8.49 2.66
N PRO A 67 -3.37 -7.58 1.90
CA PRO A 67 -4.00 -7.93 0.63
C PRO A 67 -3.01 -8.16 -0.52
N GLY A 68 -1.71 -7.93 -0.30
CA GLY A 68 -0.67 -8.06 -1.33
C GLY A 68 -0.62 -6.91 -2.33
N ARG A 69 -1.16 -5.73 -1.99
CA ARG A 69 -1.05 -4.52 -2.84
C ARG A 69 0.36 -3.94 -2.86
N ILE A 70 1.12 -4.20 -1.80
CA ILE A 70 2.54 -3.88 -1.68
C ILE A 70 3.25 -5.16 -1.24
N SER A 71 4.27 -5.57 -1.99
CA SER A 71 5.14 -6.71 -1.68
C SER A 71 6.03 -6.43 -0.47
N SER A 72 6.66 -7.48 0.06
CA SER A 72 7.57 -7.31 1.20
C SER A 72 8.80 -6.50 0.81
N GLU A 73 9.26 -6.65 -0.43
CA GLU A 73 10.40 -5.97 -1.02
C GLU A 73 10.11 -4.47 -1.19
N GLU A 74 8.97 -4.12 -1.80
CA GLU A 74 8.52 -2.73 -1.94
C GLU A 74 8.31 -2.06 -0.58
N LEU A 75 7.78 -2.80 0.41
CA LEU A 75 7.65 -2.29 1.77
C LEU A 75 9.01 -1.95 2.38
N GLN A 76 10.04 -2.79 2.20
CA GLN A 76 11.39 -2.50 2.71
C GLN A 76 11.97 -1.24 2.05
N GLU A 77 11.74 -1.06 0.76
CA GLU A 77 12.17 0.14 0.04
C GLU A 77 11.48 1.40 0.58
N ILE A 78 10.15 1.35 0.77
CA ILE A 78 9.38 2.43 1.40
C ILE A 78 9.92 2.76 2.79
N LEU A 79 10.19 1.74 3.62
CA LEU A 79 10.72 1.94 4.98
C LEU A 79 12.13 2.53 4.97
N ARG A 80 12.99 2.14 4.02
CA ARG A 80 14.32 2.73 3.85
C ARG A 80 14.21 4.21 3.50
N HIS A 81 13.36 4.56 2.54
CA HIS A 81 13.10 5.96 2.20
C HIS A 81 12.53 6.74 3.38
N GLN A 82 11.63 6.14 4.15
CA GLN A 82 11.07 6.77 5.36
C GLN A 82 12.16 7.10 6.38
N ALA A 83 13.14 6.21 6.57
CA ALA A 83 14.26 6.42 7.48
C ALA A 83 15.26 7.49 6.97
N GLU A 84 15.46 7.57 5.64
CA GLU A 84 16.38 8.52 5.01
C GLU A 84 15.81 9.95 4.95
N THR A 85 14.52 10.11 4.62
CA THR A 85 13.91 11.42 4.38
C THR A 85 13.12 11.96 5.57
N GLY A 86 12.69 11.10 6.49
CA GLY A 86 11.77 11.47 7.58
C GLY A 86 10.32 11.76 7.13
N SER A 87 10.00 11.49 5.86
CA SER A 87 8.65 11.61 5.28
C SER A 87 7.66 10.67 5.96
N SER A 88 6.37 11.00 5.90
CA SER A 88 5.32 10.07 6.34
C SER A 88 5.16 8.89 5.38
N PHE A 89 4.60 7.76 5.84
CA PHE A 89 4.32 6.62 4.98
C PHE A 89 3.38 6.99 3.82
N GLU A 90 2.38 7.85 4.09
CA GLU A 90 1.44 8.35 3.08
C GLU A 90 2.11 9.16 1.97
N GLU A 91 3.01 10.08 2.32
CA GLU A 91 3.76 10.88 1.34
C GLU A 91 4.51 9.98 0.36
N ILE A 92 5.13 8.92 0.90
CA ILE A 92 5.90 7.98 0.10
C ILE A 92 4.96 7.19 -0.83
N LEU A 93 3.83 6.69 -0.32
CA LEU A 93 2.85 5.98 -1.14
C LEU A 93 2.32 6.83 -2.30
N LEU A 94 1.98 8.11 -2.06
CA LEU A 94 1.52 9.03 -3.09
C LEU A 94 2.64 9.34 -4.10
N LYS A 95 3.84 9.66 -3.61
CA LYS A 95 4.98 10.06 -4.43
C LYS A 95 5.43 8.97 -5.40
N PHE A 96 5.43 7.71 -4.94
CA PHE A 96 5.81 6.56 -5.76
C PHE A 96 4.61 5.95 -6.53
N GLY A 97 3.41 6.51 -6.39
CA GLY A 97 2.23 6.08 -7.14
C GLY A 97 1.63 4.75 -6.70
N PHE A 98 1.91 4.30 -5.47
CA PHE A 98 1.29 3.09 -4.90
C PHE A 98 -0.20 3.27 -4.56
N VAL A 99 -0.63 4.51 -4.36
CA VAL A 99 -2.01 4.90 -4.05
C VAL A 99 -2.28 6.29 -4.64
N SER A 100 -3.49 6.57 -5.10
CA SER A 100 -3.91 7.94 -5.44
C SER A 100 -4.38 8.71 -4.21
N GLU A 101 -4.53 10.03 -4.34
CA GLU A 101 -5.06 10.87 -3.26
C GLU A 101 -6.52 10.49 -2.93
N GLU A 102 -7.33 10.24 -3.95
CA GLU A 102 -8.73 9.81 -3.83
C GLU A 102 -8.84 8.47 -3.11
N GLU A 103 -8.04 7.49 -3.53
CA GLU A 103 -8.03 6.17 -2.90
C GLU A 103 -7.57 6.26 -1.44
N LEU A 104 -6.57 7.09 -1.14
CA LEU A 104 -6.15 7.31 0.23
C LEU A 104 -7.27 7.93 1.08
N LYS A 105 -7.99 8.94 0.56
CA LYS A 105 -9.18 9.52 1.21
C LYS A 105 -10.25 8.47 1.49
N GLU A 106 -10.56 7.60 0.52
CA GLU A 106 -11.51 6.50 0.70
C GLU A 106 -11.09 5.55 1.82
N ILE A 107 -9.79 5.23 1.91
CA ILE A 107 -9.24 4.43 3.00
C ILE A 107 -9.46 5.13 4.35
N VAL A 108 -9.22 6.44 4.46
CA VAL A 108 -9.47 7.18 5.71
C VAL A 108 -10.94 7.12 6.11
N VAL A 109 -11.86 7.41 5.18
CA VAL A 109 -13.31 7.38 5.44
C VAL A 109 -13.74 5.99 5.88
N PHE A 110 -13.23 4.96 5.21
CA PHE A 110 -13.47 3.58 5.58
C PHE A 110 -12.95 3.24 6.99
N ARG A 111 -11.75 3.70 7.34
CA ARG A 111 -11.18 3.52 8.69
C ARG A 111 -11.99 4.24 9.76
N ILE A 112 -12.48 5.46 9.48
CA ILE A 112 -13.40 6.17 10.37
C ILE A 112 -14.62 5.30 10.64
N GLN A 113 -15.28 4.78 9.61
CA GLN A 113 -16.43 3.91 9.79
C GLN A 113 -16.10 2.68 10.64
N GLU A 114 -14.98 1.98 10.39
CA GLU A 114 -14.62 0.78 11.16
C GLU A 114 -14.38 1.07 12.65
N VAL A 115 -13.77 2.19 12.98
CA VAL A 115 -13.55 2.57 14.39
C VAL A 115 -14.86 2.96 15.05
N LEU A 116 -15.73 3.69 14.35
CA LEU A 116 -17.05 4.07 14.85
C LEU A 116 -17.96 2.85 15.06
N ASP A 117 -17.94 1.87 14.16
CA ASP A 117 -18.66 0.60 14.32
C ASP A 117 -18.28 -0.10 15.62
N ILE A 118 -16.98 -0.07 16.00
CA ILE A 118 -16.51 -0.63 17.27
C ILE A 118 -17.01 0.20 18.45
N LEU A 119 -16.84 1.52 18.40
CA LEU A 119 -17.21 2.43 19.49
C LEU A 119 -18.70 2.37 19.82
N LEU A 120 -19.58 2.25 18.82
CA LEU A 120 -21.02 2.15 19.02
C LEU A 120 -21.44 0.88 19.81
N THR A 121 -20.58 -0.15 19.86
CA THR A 121 -20.82 -1.34 20.68
C THR A 121 -20.44 -1.16 22.15
N TRP A 122 -19.67 -0.12 22.49
CA TRP A 122 -19.20 0.10 23.86
C TRP A 122 -20.33 0.66 24.71
N LYS A 123 -20.60 -0.01 25.84
CA LYS A 123 -21.63 0.38 26.82
C LYS A 123 -21.04 1.00 28.09
N GLU A 124 -19.75 0.78 28.31
CA GLU A 124 -19.03 1.27 29.49
C GLU A 124 -17.65 1.77 29.07
N GLY A 125 -17.14 2.77 29.78
CA GLY A 125 -15.84 3.37 29.49
C GLY A 125 -15.80 4.84 29.89
N GLU A 126 -14.64 5.44 29.72
CA GLU A 126 -14.40 6.86 29.96
C GLU A 126 -14.13 7.57 28.64
N TYR A 127 -14.59 8.81 28.52
CA TYR A 127 -14.28 9.66 27.38
C TYR A 127 -13.67 10.98 27.82
N ARG A 128 -12.85 11.55 26.96
CA ARG A 128 -12.26 12.88 27.09
C ARG A 128 -12.08 13.51 25.73
N PHE A 129 -12.50 14.75 25.59
CA PHE A 129 -12.26 15.58 24.42
C PHE A 129 -11.17 16.60 24.72
N GLU A 130 -10.15 16.61 23.88
CA GLU A 130 -9.05 17.57 23.92
C GLU A 130 -9.23 18.54 22.75
N THR A 131 -9.52 19.81 23.05
CA THR A 131 -9.70 20.87 22.06
C THR A 131 -8.38 21.19 21.37
N ASP A 132 -8.45 21.48 20.07
CA ASP A 132 -7.30 21.87 19.23
C ASP A 132 -6.17 20.81 19.14
N ALA A 133 -6.44 19.59 19.60
CA ALA A 133 -5.58 18.44 19.37
C ALA A 133 -5.82 17.86 17.97
N THR A 134 -4.77 17.28 17.39
CA THR A 134 -4.82 16.58 16.09
C THR A 134 -4.17 15.21 16.24
N ILE A 135 -4.85 14.16 15.78
CA ILE A 135 -4.36 12.78 15.85
C ILE A 135 -3.12 12.61 14.97
N TYR A 136 -3.19 13.09 13.73
CA TYR A 136 -2.14 12.94 12.76
C TYR A 136 -1.82 14.27 12.04
N PRO A 137 -0.96 15.12 12.62
CA PRO A 137 -0.63 16.43 12.05
C PRO A 137 0.13 16.36 10.72
N LYS A 138 0.72 15.19 10.40
CA LYS A 138 1.43 14.93 9.14
C LYS A 138 0.54 14.31 8.05
N GLY A 139 -0.78 14.31 8.23
CA GLY A 139 -1.70 13.78 7.23
C GLY A 139 -1.61 14.57 5.92
N VAL A 140 -1.32 13.87 4.82
CA VAL A 140 -1.26 14.50 3.48
C VAL A 140 -2.64 14.67 2.87
N VAL A 141 -3.60 13.84 3.27
CA VAL A 141 -4.99 13.94 2.83
C VAL A 141 -5.88 14.39 3.97
N GLN A 142 -6.80 15.30 3.65
CA GLN A 142 -7.84 15.73 4.56
C GLN A 142 -9.18 15.17 4.08
N VAL A 143 -9.92 14.57 5.00
CA VAL A 143 -11.30 14.14 4.78
C VAL A 143 -12.21 14.87 5.75
N SER A 144 -13.45 15.08 5.34
CA SER A 144 -14.50 15.66 6.18
C SER A 144 -15.72 14.79 6.05
N VAL A 145 -16.00 14.00 7.07
CA VAL A 145 -17.08 13.02 7.07
C VAL A 145 -18.15 13.44 8.07
N ASN A 146 -19.41 13.46 7.62
CA ASN A 146 -20.54 13.80 8.47
C ASN A 146 -20.74 12.75 9.58
N PRO A 147 -20.66 13.12 10.88
CA PRO A 147 -20.85 12.18 11.98
C PRO A 147 -22.21 11.48 11.96
N GLN A 148 -23.29 12.17 11.59
CA GLN A 148 -24.65 11.59 11.54
C GLN A 148 -24.72 10.44 10.53
N ALA A 149 -24.17 10.63 9.33
CA ALA A 149 -24.19 9.60 8.30
C ALA A 149 -23.44 8.33 8.74
N VAL A 150 -22.26 8.51 9.35
CA VAL A 150 -21.44 7.41 9.89
C VAL A 150 -22.14 6.72 11.06
N MET A 151 -22.80 7.49 11.94
CA MET A 151 -23.57 6.95 13.06
C MET A 151 -24.78 6.14 12.58
N MET A 152 -25.55 6.65 11.63
CA MET A 152 -26.72 5.93 11.08
C MET A 152 -26.30 4.60 10.43
N GLU A 153 -25.25 4.62 9.62
CA GLU A 153 -24.69 3.39 9.04
C GLU A 153 -24.14 2.46 10.12
N GLY A 154 -23.44 2.99 11.12
CA GLY A 154 -22.90 2.19 12.23
C GLY A 154 -24.00 1.52 13.06
N MET A 155 -25.11 2.22 13.33
CA MET A 155 -26.27 1.66 14.03
C MET A 155 -26.94 0.55 13.21
N ARG A 156 -27.13 0.76 11.90
CA ARG A 156 -27.62 -0.30 10.99
C ARG A 156 -26.75 -1.55 11.07
N ARG A 157 -25.42 -1.37 11.10
CA ARG A 157 -24.47 -2.49 11.23
C ARG A 157 -24.57 -3.18 12.58
N VAL A 158 -24.71 -2.44 13.67
CA VAL A 158 -24.91 -3.02 15.02
C VAL A 158 -26.15 -3.90 15.06
N ASP A 159 -27.24 -3.48 14.41
CA ASP A 159 -28.50 -4.23 14.36
C ASP A 159 -28.44 -5.47 13.45
N GLU A 160 -27.72 -5.39 12.33
CA GLU A 160 -27.56 -6.51 11.39
C GLU A 160 -26.53 -7.55 11.86
N TRP A 161 -25.52 -7.11 12.61
CA TRP A 161 -24.39 -7.94 13.02
C TRP A 161 -24.78 -9.24 13.74
N PRO A 162 -25.76 -9.27 14.66
CA PRO A 162 -26.23 -10.50 15.29
C PRO A 162 -26.73 -11.56 14.31
N ARG A 163 -27.45 -11.16 13.24
CA ARG A 163 -27.94 -12.11 12.21
C ARG A 163 -26.76 -12.72 11.45
N ILE A 164 -25.83 -11.89 11.01
CA ILE A 164 -24.60 -12.32 10.31
C ILE A 164 -23.79 -13.28 11.19
N ARG A 165 -23.56 -12.91 12.46
CA ARG A 165 -22.80 -13.71 13.44
C ARG A 165 -23.44 -15.05 13.79
N ARG A 166 -24.77 -15.15 13.74
CA ARG A 166 -25.47 -16.42 13.97
C ARG A 166 -25.12 -17.45 12.89
N VAL A 167 -24.97 -17.00 11.64
CA VAL A 167 -24.59 -17.87 10.52
C VAL A 167 -23.07 -18.03 10.43
N LEU A 168 -22.32 -16.95 10.58
CA LEU A 168 -20.86 -16.88 10.51
C LEU A 168 -20.26 -16.69 11.91
N SER A 169 -20.43 -17.70 12.76
CA SER A 169 -20.08 -17.62 14.18
C SER A 169 -18.58 -17.77 14.45
N ASP A 170 -17.89 -18.61 13.69
CA ASP A 170 -16.47 -18.91 13.86
C ASP A 170 -15.64 -18.32 12.70
N PRO A 171 -14.66 -17.45 12.98
CA PRO A 171 -13.73 -16.93 11.97
C PRO A 171 -12.95 -18.02 11.21
N LYS A 172 -12.88 -19.25 11.73
CA LYS A 172 -12.20 -20.38 11.09
C LYS A 172 -13.06 -21.08 10.03
N ILE A 173 -14.33 -20.72 9.84
CA ILE A 173 -15.18 -21.34 8.81
C ILE A 173 -14.52 -21.19 7.44
N ILE A 174 -14.35 -22.31 6.73
CA ILE A 174 -13.90 -22.34 5.34
C ILE A 174 -15.13 -22.28 4.44
N LEU A 175 -15.08 -21.35 3.49
CA LEU A 175 -16.13 -21.15 2.48
C LEU A 175 -15.64 -21.68 1.14
N ALA A 176 -16.55 -22.29 0.37
CA ALA A 176 -16.28 -22.80 -0.98
C ALA A 176 -17.41 -22.39 -1.93
N GLN A 177 -17.09 -22.16 -3.21
CA GLN A 177 -18.11 -21.96 -4.24
C GLN A 177 -18.81 -23.28 -4.55
N LYS A 178 -20.13 -23.25 -4.71
CA LYS A 178 -20.89 -24.44 -5.11
C LYS A 178 -20.66 -24.75 -6.58
N ALA A 179 -20.66 -26.03 -6.95
CA ALA A 179 -20.43 -26.48 -8.33
C ALA A 179 -21.51 -26.04 -9.34
N LYS A 180 -22.73 -25.77 -8.87
CA LYS A 180 -23.85 -25.23 -9.66
C LYS A 180 -24.49 -24.07 -8.91
N PRO A 181 -23.90 -22.86 -8.95
CA PRO A 181 -24.44 -21.72 -8.24
C PRO A 181 -25.76 -21.29 -8.89
N ILE A 182 -26.74 -20.88 -8.08
CA ILE A 182 -27.95 -20.22 -8.58
C ILE A 182 -27.55 -18.79 -8.96
N LEU A 183 -26.99 -18.62 -10.15
CA LEU A 183 -26.62 -17.33 -10.71
C LEU A 183 -27.86 -16.69 -11.35
N SER A 184 -28.71 -16.08 -10.52
CA SER A 184 -29.88 -15.34 -10.98
C SER A 184 -29.90 -13.88 -10.50
N MET A 185 -28.85 -13.42 -9.83
CA MET A 185 -28.80 -12.10 -9.20
C MET A 185 -27.49 -11.38 -9.51
N GLU A 186 -27.56 -10.06 -9.70
CA GLU A 186 -26.39 -9.21 -9.79
C GLU A 186 -25.76 -9.03 -8.40
N PHE A 187 -24.47 -9.33 -8.30
CA PHE A 187 -23.70 -9.14 -7.08
C PHE A 187 -23.09 -7.75 -7.01
N GLY A 188 -23.08 -7.16 -5.81
CA GLY A 188 -22.34 -5.95 -5.51
C GLY A 188 -20.83 -6.15 -5.66
N SER A 189 -20.08 -5.04 -5.62
CA SER A 189 -18.62 -5.06 -5.72
C SER A 189 -17.95 -5.89 -4.62
N ASN A 190 -18.47 -5.83 -3.38
CA ASN A 190 -17.95 -6.57 -2.24
C ASN A 190 -18.15 -8.08 -2.39
N GLU A 191 -19.34 -8.51 -2.80
CA GLU A 191 -19.66 -9.92 -3.07
C GLU A 191 -18.81 -10.49 -4.21
N LYS A 192 -18.65 -9.74 -5.31
CA LYS A 192 -17.76 -10.12 -6.41
C LYS A 192 -16.32 -10.30 -5.92
N LYS A 193 -15.81 -9.37 -5.12
CA LYS A 193 -14.46 -9.44 -4.58
C LYS A 193 -14.26 -10.63 -3.66
N VAL A 194 -15.25 -10.96 -2.82
CA VAL A 194 -15.20 -12.16 -1.98
C VAL A 194 -15.24 -13.42 -2.84
N LEU A 195 -16.10 -13.49 -3.87
CA LEU A 195 -16.18 -14.66 -4.76
C LEU A 195 -14.85 -14.97 -5.47
N GLU A 196 -14.10 -13.95 -5.90
CA GLU A 196 -12.76 -14.12 -6.48
C GLU A 196 -11.78 -14.83 -5.54
N LEU A 197 -11.97 -14.70 -4.22
CA LEU A 197 -11.09 -15.23 -3.19
C LEU A 197 -11.57 -16.56 -2.59
N VAL A 198 -12.86 -16.89 -2.74
CA VAL A 198 -13.44 -18.10 -2.17
C VAL A 198 -13.06 -19.32 -3.03
N ASP A 199 -12.08 -20.07 -2.56
CA ASP A 199 -11.49 -21.23 -3.24
C ASP A 199 -11.76 -22.58 -2.52
N GLY A 200 -12.42 -22.55 -1.36
CA GLY A 200 -12.64 -23.75 -0.54
C GLY A 200 -11.45 -24.15 0.34
N THR A 201 -10.46 -23.27 0.52
CA THR A 201 -9.32 -23.45 1.44
C THR A 201 -9.20 -22.31 2.46
N MET A 202 -9.59 -21.09 2.07
CA MET A 202 -9.49 -19.92 2.94
C MET A 202 -10.58 -19.90 4.02
N SER A 203 -10.16 -19.61 5.25
CA SER A 203 -11.09 -19.31 6.36
C SER A 203 -11.66 -17.90 6.24
N LEU A 204 -12.80 -17.66 6.89
CA LEU A 204 -13.44 -16.34 6.98
C LEU A 204 -12.49 -15.26 7.53
N ALA A 205 -11.63 -15.60 8.48
CA ALA A 205 -10.58 -14.71 8.99
C ALA A 205 -9.57 -14.35 7.90
N GLN A 206 -9.13 -15.32 7.10
CA GLN A 206 -8.19 -15.07 6.00
C GLN A 206 -8.84 -14.29 4.86
N LEU A 207 -10.11 -14.57 4.53
CA LEU A 207 -10.88 -13.79 3.58
C LEU A 207 -10.98 -12.32 4.02
N GLN A 208 -11.19 -12.07 5.30
CA GLN A 208 -11.20 -10.71 5.84
C GLN A 208 -9.85 -10.00 5.63
N GLU A 209 -8.75 -10.68 5.91
CA GLU A 209 -7.41 -10.09 5.77
C GLU A 209 -7.01 -9.84 4.31
N VAL A 210 -7.29 -10.80 3.42
CA VAL A 210 -6.88 -10.72 2.01
C VAL A 210 -7.84 -9.84 1.18
N SER A 211 -9.13 -9.79 1.51
CA SER A 211 -10.08 -8.96 0.76
C SER A 211 -9.87 -7.47 0.97
N GLY A 212 -9.28 -7.05 2.10
CA GLY A 212 -9.10 -5.62 2.44
C GLY A 212 -10.41 -4.85 2.72
N LEU A 213 -11.57 -5.52 2.66
CA LEU A 213 -12.88 -4.87 2.82
C LEU A 213 -13.24 -4.53 4.28
N GLY A 214 -12.48 -5.08 5.24
CA GLY A 214 -12.77 -5.00 6.67
C GLY A 214 -13.81 -5.99 7.14
N LYS A 215 -13.93 -6.09 8.46
CA LYS A 215 -14.67 -7.17 9.11
C LYS A 215 -16.13 -7.21 8.72
N PHE A 216 -16.83 -6.08 8.83
CA PHE A 216 -18.28 -6.05 8.58
C PHE A 216 -18.58 -6.38 7.12
N ARG A 217 -17.94 -5.68 6.17
CA ARG A 217 -18.21 -5.85 4.73
C ARG A 217 -17.85 -7.25 4.23
N THR A 218 -16.72 -7.83 4.66
CA THR A 218 -16.37 -9.21 4.29
C THR A 218 -17.42 -10.19 4.81
N TYR A 219 -17.83 -10.07 6.07
CA TYR A 219 -18.81 -10.98 6.66
C TYR A 219 -20.20 -10.82 6.04
N GLN A 220 -20.61 -9.58 5.74
CA GLN A 220 -21.88 -9.30 5.07
C GLN A 220 -21.90 -9.88 3.65
N ALA A 221 -20.83 -9.69 2.87
CA ALA A 221 -20.70 -10.28 1.55
C ALA A 221 -20.74 -11.83 1.61
N CYS A 222 -20.00 -12.44 2.53
CA CYS A 222 -20.05 -13.90 2.73
C CYS A 222 -21.47 -14.38 3.14
N PHE A 223 -22.15 -13.62 4.00
CA PHE A 223 -23.51 -13.92 4.44
C PHE A 223 -24.50 -13.86 3.27
N ASN A 224 -24.47 -12.80 2.47
CA ASN A 224 -25.34 -12.64 1.29
C ASN A 224 -25.12 -13.78 0.28
N LEU A 225 -23.87 -14.13 0.01
CA LEU A 225 -23.52 -15.23 -0.90
C LEU A 225 -23.96 -16.60 -0.39
N LEU A 226 -23.96 -16.82 0.94
CA LEU A 226 -24.48 -18.04 1.56
C LEU A 226 -26.01 -18.12 1.45
N GLU A 227 -26.72 -17.02 1.70
CA GLU A 227 -28.19 -16.96 1.64
C GLU A 227 -28.71 -17.20 0.21
N VAL A 228 -28.03 -16.64 -0.80
CA VAL A 228 -28.34 -16.88 -2.22
C VAL A 228 -27.89 -18.28 -2.68
N GLY A 229 -27.03 -18.94 -1.90
CA GLY A 229 -26.58 -20.30 -2.17
C GLY A 229 -25.48 -20.40 -3.24
N VAL A 230 -24.71 -19.34 -3.45
CA VAL A 230 -23.54 -19.33 -4.36
C VAL A 230 -22.34 -20.01 -3.72
N ILE A 231 -22.18 -19.82 -2.41
CA ILE A 231 -21.13 -20.44 -1.61
C ILE A 231 -21.73 -21.33 -0.53
N GLU A 232 -20.90 -22.19 0.06
CA GLU A 232 -21.26 -23.07 1.16
C GLU A 232 -20.15 -23.20 2.20
N LYS A 233 -20.51 -23.67 3.40
CA LYS A 233 -19.55 -23.94 4.47
C LYS A 233 -18.98 -25.34 4.27
N LYS A 234 -17.67 -25.43 4.04
CA LYS A 234 -16.96 -26.70 3.83
C LYS A 234 -16.47 -27.34 5.14
N GLY A 235 -16.28 -26.54 6.18
CA GLY A 235 -15.81 -26.99 7.49
C GLY A 235 -15.13 -25.87 8.27
N LEU A 236 -14.37 -26.24 9.29
CA LEU A 236 -13.49 -25.32 10.02
C LEU A 236 -12.05 -25.54 9.58
N ALA A 237 -11.31 -24.45 9.40
CA ALA A 237 -9.87 -24.49 9.22
C ALA A 237 -9.26 -25.14 10.46
N VAL A 238 -8.78 -26.37 10.30
CA VAL A 238 -7.96 -27.02 11.31
C VAL A 238 -6.70 -26.17 11.40
N THR A 239 -6.60 -25.40 12.48
CA THR A 239 -5.34 -24.77 12.83
C THR A 239 -4.39 -25.95 13.13
N LYS A 240 -3.64 -26.43 12.13
CA LYS A 240 -2.30 -26.91 12.42
C LYS A 240 -1.63 -25.69 13.02
N VAL A 241 -1.68 -25.58 14.33
CA VAL A 241 -0.78 -24.73 15.07
C VAL A 241 0.57 -25.29 14.68
N ALA A 242 1.17 -24.71 13.63
CA ALA A 242 2.59 -24.70 13.50
C ALA A 242 3.03 -24.02 14.79
N ARG A 243 3.28 -24.86 15.80
CA ARG A 243 3.97 -24.51 17.01
C ARG A 243 5.28 -23.98 16.45
N ARG A 244 5.38 -22.67 16.24
CA ARG A 244 6.66 -22.00 16.13
C ARG A 244 7.38 -22.52 17.35
N LYS A 245 8.32 -23.45 17.14
CA LYS A 245 9.22 -23.87 18.20
C LYS A 245 9.78 -22.56 18.71
N ARG A 246 9.38 -22.15 19.92
CA ARG A 246 10.25 -21.30 20.74
C ARG A 246 11.57 -22.05 20.68
N VAL A 247 12.57 -21.47 20.01
CA VAL A 247 13.94 -21.92 20.14
C VAL A 247 14.33 -21.55 21.57
N SER A 248 13.88 -22.39 22.50
CA SER A 248 14.46 -22.49 23.82
C SER A 248 15.90 -22.89 23.60
N GLY A 249 16.82 -22.06 24.10
CA GLY A 249 18.26 -22.09 23.87
C GLY A 249 18.80 -23.48 23.57
N ALA A 250 19.05 -23.74 22.28
CA ALA A 250 19.97 -24.80 21.91
C ALA A 250 21.35 -24.30 22.33
N LYS A 251 21.96 -24.96 23.33
CA LYS A 251 23.39 -24.81 23.62
C LYS A 251 24.14 -25.18 22.34
N ILE A 252 24.63 -24.19 21.62
CA ILE A 252 25.52 -24.38 20.48
C ILE A 252 26.83 -24.93 21.07
N LYS A 253 27.11 -26.22 20.87
CA LYS A 253 28.47 -26.74 21.02
C LYS A 253 29.29 -26.11 19.90
N VAL A 254 30.06 -25.09 20.22
CA VAL A 254 31.07 -24.52 19.33
C VAL A 254 32.08 -25.62 19.06
N PHE A 255 32.09 -26.13 17.84
CA PHE A 255 33.12 -27.04 17.37
C PHE A 255 34.39 -26.22 17.20
N THR A 256 35.29 -26.28 18.18
CA THR A 256 36.60 -25.62 18.11
C THR A 256 37.41 -26.32 17.02
N LEU A 257 37.43 -25.77 15.80
CA LEU A 257 38.38 -26.21 14.78
C LEU A 257 39.80 -25.97 15.32
N SER A 258 40.59 -27.03 15.39
CA SER A 258 42.04 -26.99 15.68
C SER A 258 42.74 -25.95 14.81
N GLY A 259 43.82 -25.32 15.32
CA GLY A 259 44.49 -24.16 14.71
C GLY A 259 44.76 -24.25 13.20
N ALA A 260 44.99 -25.45 12.67
CA ALA A 260 45.13 -25.68 11.22
C ALA A 260 43.88 -25.28 10.40
N GLY A 261 42.68 -25.47 10.93
CA GLY A 261 41.42 -25.13 10.24
C GLY A 261 41.20 -23.62 10.13
N TRP A 262 41.58 -22.87 11.16
CA TRP A 262 41.54 -21.40 11.11
C TRP A 262 42.55 -20.84 10.11
N ILE A 263 43.74 -21.43 10.03
CA ILE A 263 44.74 -21.05 9.03
C ILE A 263 44.21 -21.26 7.61
N PHE A 264 43.50 -22.36 7.35
CA PHE A 264 42.88 -22.60 6.04
C PHE A 264 41.79 -21.58 5.70
N ILE A 265 40.93 -21.21 6.65
CA ILE A 265 39.87 -20.21 6.42
C ILE A 265 40.47 -18.83 6.15
N VAL A 266 41.47 -18.43 6.95
CA VAL A 266 42.15 -17.14 6.76
C VAL A 266 42.93 -17.12 5.44
N ALA A 267 43.63 -18.21 5.09
CA ALA A 267 44.29 -18.33 3.81
C ALA A 267 43.29 -18.28 2.64
N PHE A 268 42.14 -18.93 2.75
CA PHE A 268 41.10 -18.90 1.73
C PHE A 268 40.53 -17.49 1.52
N VAL A 269 40.28 -16.75 2.60
CA VAL A 269 39.81 -15.35 2.52
C VAL A 269 40.88 -14.46 1.90
N ILE A 270 42.15 -14.59 2.31
CA ILE A 270 43.25 -13.80 1.74
C ILE A 270 43.41 -14.09 0.26
N VAL A 271 43.37 -15.36 -0.15
CA VAL A 271 43.45 -15.76 -1.56
C VAL A 271 42.29 -15.17 -2.35
N ASN A 272 41.05 -15.20 -1.84
CA ASN A 272 39.91 -14.62 -2.55
C ASN A 272 39.97 -13.09 -2.62
N VAL A 273 40.50 -12.42 -1.60
CA VAL A 273 40.70 -10.96 -1.62
C VAL A 273 41.79 -10.58 -2.61
N VAL A 274 42.93 -11.28 -2.60
CA VAL A 274 44.03 -11.04 -3.56
C VAL A 274 43.57 -11.37 -4.98
N LEU A 275 42.84 -12.46 -5.18
CA LEU A 275 42.25 -12.81 -6.47
C LEU A 275 41.23 -11.76 -6.93
N GLY A 276 40.40 -11.23 -6.01
CA GLY A 276 39.46 -10.15 -6.29
C GLY A 276 40.16 -8.85 -6.69
N LEU A 277 41.25 -8.48 -6.00
CA LEU A 277 42.07 -7.32 -6.36
C LEU A 277 42.81 -7.51 -7.69
N TYR A 278 43.32 -8.72 -7.96
CA TYR A 278 43.97 -9.07 -9.22
C TYR A 278 42.97 -9.05 -10.39
N VAL A 279 41.78 -9.64 -10.22
CA VAL A 279 40.70 -9.59 -11.20
C VAL A 279 40.24 -8.15 -11.42
N ARG A 280 40.10 -7.34 -10.37
CA ARG A 280 39.76 -5.92 -10.48
C ARG A 280 40.81 -5.12 -11.26
N SER A 281 42.10 -5.34 -10.97
CA SER A 281 43.21 -4.72 -11.72
C SER A 281 43.24 -5.15 -13.19
N MET A 282 42.91 -6.42 -13.49
CA MET A 282 42.77 -6.92 -14.87
C MET A 282 41.54 -6.36 -15.60
N ILE A 283 40.45 -6.09 -14.87
CA ILE A 283 39.21 -5.54 -15.42
C ILE A 283 39.36 -4.03 -15.69
N GLU A 284 40.07 -3.28 -14.84
CA GLU A 284 40.33 -1.84 -15.06
C GLU A 284 41.23 -1.60 -16.30
N ASP A 285 42.15 -2.50 -16.63
CA ASP A 285 43.03 -2.38 -17.82
C ASP A 285 42.42 -2.94 -19.14
N LYS A 286 41.26 -3.62 -19.11
CA LYS A 286 40.65 -4.24 -20.31
C LYS A 286 39.19 -3.90 -20.60
N ILE A 287 38.55 -2.95 -19.90
CA ILE A 287 37.27 -2.38 -20.36
C ILE A 287 37.54 -1.17 -21.26
N LYS A 288 38.11 -1.46 -22.43
CA LYS A 288 37.74 -0.76 -23.67
C LYS A 288 36.60 -1.58 -24.28
N VAL A 289 35.41 -0.98 -24.28
CA VAL A 289 34.27 -1.23 -25.19
C VAL A 289 34.02 -2.70 -25.56
N THR A 290 32.91 -3.29 -25.06
CA THR A 290 31.93 -4.06 -25.85
C THR A 290 30.83 -4.53 -24.90
N THR A 291 29.70 -3.82 -24.85
CA THR A 291 28.42 -4.45 -24.46
C THR A 291 27.33 -3.98 -25.41
N THR A 292 26.95 -4.92 -26.26
CA THR A 292 25.96 -4.85 -27.32
C THR A 292 24.54 -4.96 -26.77
N SER A 293 23.74 -3.95 -27.11
CA SER A 293 22.30 -3.92 -27.45
C SER A 293 21.29 -4.80 -26.70
N SER A 294 20.34 -4.14 -26.01
CA SER A 294 18.89 -4.31 -26.27
C SER A 294 17.97 -3.45 -25.38
N HIS A 295 18.48 -2.77 -24.33
CA HIS A 295 17.63 -1.99 -23.40
C HIS A 295 17.81 -0.45 -23.43
N LEU A 296 18.65 0.12 -24.30
CA LEU A 296 18.90 1.59 -24.32
C LEU A 296 17.98 2.41 -25.25
N ARG A 297 17.02 1.79 -25.96
CA ARG A 297 16.19 2.53 -26.92
C ARG A 297 15.02 3.31 -26.31
N THR A 298 14.54 2.93 -25.12
CA THR A 298 13.42 3.63 -24.44
C THR A 298 13.87 4.77 -23.52
N SER A 299 15.13 4.79 -23.08
CA SER A 299 15.66 5.90 -22.27
C SER A 299 16.05 7.10 -23.13
N ALA A 300 16.76 6.87 -24.25
CA ALA A 300 17.24 7.96 -25.11
C ALA A 300 16.12 8.79 -25.77
N THR A 301 14.99 8.16 -26.12
CA THR A 301 13.79 8.87 -26.62
C THR A 301 13.16 9.75 -25.55
N SER A 302 13.15 9.27 -24.30
CA SER A 302 12.56 9.96 -23.16
C SER A 302 13.40 11.17 -22.77
N ASP A 303 14.73 11.02 -22.77
CA ASP A 303 15.67 12.09 -22.43
C ASP A 303 15.65 13.23 -23.45
N LEU A 304 15.54 12.93 -24.75
CA LEU A 304 15.51 13.97 -25.80
C LEU A 304 14.17 14.72 -25.86
N LYS A 305 13.04 14.06 -25.55
CA LYS A 305 11.72 14.71 -25.44
C LYS A 305 11.69 15.71 -24.29
N VAL A 306 12.22 15.32 -23.12
CA VAL A 306 12.31 16.19 -21.95
C VAL A 306 13.17 17.43 -22.25
N LEU A 307 14.28 17.26 -22.98
CA LEU A 307 15.12 18.38 -23.41
C LEU A 307 14.42 19.34 -24.38
N LEU A 308 13.62 18.82 -25.32
CA LEU A 308 12.83 19.64 -26.25
C LEU A 308 11.77 20.46 -25.52
N ASP A 309 11.10 19.87 -24.53
CA ASP A 309 10.08 20.55 -23.73
C ASP A 309 10.70 21.64 -22.84
N GLN A 310 11.88 21.38 -22.25
CA GLN A 310 12.65 22.40 -21.51
C GLN A 310 13.11 23.55 -22.41
N PHE A 311 13.53 23.26 -23.64
CA PHE A 311 13.90 24.29 -24.61
C PHE A 311 12.69 25.17 -24.96
N PHE A 312 11.52 24.56 -25.20
CA PHE A 312 10.27 25.29 -25.47
C PHE A 312 9.88 26.18 -24.30
N LEU A 313 9.93 25.68 -23.06
CA LEU A 313 9.66 26.47 -21.85
C LEU A 313 10.56 27.70 -21.73
N LYS A 314 11.83 27.60 -22.14
CA LYS A 314 12.81 28.69 -22.01
C LYS A 314 12.80 29.68 -23.18
N LYS A 315 12.47 29.23 -24.39
CA LYS A 315 12.59 30.02 -25.63
C LYS A 315 11.24 30.35 -26.28
N GLY A 316 10.16 29.69 -25.87
CA GLY A 316 8.80 29.87 -26.41
C GLY A 316 8.57 29.23 -27.78
N TYR A 317 9.53 28.45 -28.30
CA TYR A 317 9.41 27.74 -29.57
C TYR A 317 10.29 26.48 -29.57
N TYR A 318 9.91 25.46 -30.36
CA TYR A 318 10.75 24.27 -30.57
C TYR A 318 11.88 24.56 -31.57
N PRO A 319 13.08 23.98 -31.37
CA PRO A 319 14.26 24.27 -32.20
C PRO A 319 14.00 23.94 -33.68
N ARG A 320 14.63 24.66 -34.60
CA ARG A 320 14.40 24.41 -36.05
C ARG A 320 14.94 23.05 -36.50
N SER A 321 15.99 22.57 -35.84
CA SER A 321 16.60 21.26 -36.05
C SER A 321 17.27 20.80 -34.75
N LEU A 322 17.56 19.50 -34.60
CA LEU A 322 18.20 18.98 -33.38
C LEU A 322 19.64 19.50 -33.21
N GLU A 323 20.30 19.91 -34.28
CA GLU A 323 21.63 20.50 -34.26
C GLU A 323 21.65 21.84 -33.53
N GLN A 324 20.51 22.55 -33.47
CA GLN A 324 20.38 23.78 -32.68
C GLN A 324 20.57 23.51 -31.18
N LEU A 325 20.09 22.36 -30.68
CA LEU A 325 20.28 21.96 -29.28
C LEU A 325 21.75 21.70 -28.98
N VAL A 326 22.50 21.18 -29.94
CA VAL A 326 23.95 20.94 -29.81
C VAL A 326 24.71 22.27 -29.84
N GLY A 327 24.37 23.17 -30.78
CA GLY A 327 24.99 24.48 -30.91
C GLY A 327 24.80 25.37 -29.67
N GLU A 328 23.66 25.25 -28.99
CA GLU A 328 23.38 25.97 -27.73
C GLU A 328 23.78 25.17 -26.47
N SER A 329 24.56 24.09 -26.61
CA SER A 329 25.07 23.25 -25.50
C SER A 329 24.02 22.57 -24.62
N TRP A 330 22.82 22.29 -25.14
CA TRP A 330 21.77 21.56 -24.44
C TRP A 330 21.96 20.04 -24.50
N THR A 331 22.67 19.54 -25.51
CA THR A 331 22.92 18.10 -25.69
C THR A 331 24.19 17.85 -26.52
N THR A 332 24.61 16.59 -26.63
CA THR A 332 25.79 16.19 -27.42
C THR A 332 25.38 15.70 -28.82
N PRO A 333 26.27 15.81 -29.84
CA PRO A 333 25.97 15.32 -31.19
C PRO A 333 25.59 13.84 -31.25
N GLN A 334 26.13 13.03 -30.33
CA GLN A 334 25.87 11.59 -30.23
C GLN A 334 24.45 11.29 -29.76
N ALA A 335 23.86 12.16 -28.94
CA ALA A 335 22.51 11.97 -28.40
C ALA A 335 21.41 12.20 -29.45
N ILE A 336 21.69 12.98 -30.50
CA ILE A 336 20.72 13.32 -31.56
C ILE A 336 20.84 12.43 -32.81
N ALA A 337 21.97 11.73 -32.99
CA ALA A 337 22.31 10.98 -34.21
C ALA A 337 21.37 9.79 -34.55
N GLY A 338 20.49 9.39 -33.63
CA GLY A 338 19.54 8.28 -33.82
C GLY A 338 18.10 8.70 -34.07
N PHE A 339 17.81 9.99 -34.27
CA PHE A 339 16.46 10.53 -34.32
C PHE A 339 16.23 11.46 -35.51
N ASP A 340 15.12 11.24 -36.21
CA ASP A 340 14.53 12.22 -37.11
C ASP A 340 13.60 13.16 -36.33
N TYR A 341 13.71 14.45 -36.63
CA TYR A 341 12.94 15.50 -35.96
C TYR A 341 12.29 16.41 -37.00
N MET A 342 10.99 16.64 -36.84
CA MET A 342 10.23 17.57 -37.67
C MET A 342 9.29 18.41 -36.81
N ARG A 343 9.23 19.71 -37.08
CA ARG A 343 8.23 20.61 -36.46
C ARG A 343 6.90 20.47 -37.18
N THR A 344 5.81 20.45 -36.43
CA THR A 344 4.44 20.45 -36.94
C THR A 344 3.69 21.73 -36.51
N ASP A 345 2.59 22.03 -37.19
CA ASP A 345 1.65 23.13 -36.87
C ASP A 345 2.30 24.49 -36.61
N GLY A 346 2.94 25.07 -37.63
CA GLY A 346 3.55 26.40 -37.54
C GLY A 346 4.69 26.51 -36.53
N GLY A 347 5.15 25.37 -35.97
CA GLY A 347 6.25 25.32 -35.01
C GLY A 347 5.85 25.24 -33.54
N ALA A 348 4.56 25.02 -33.26
CA ALA A 348 4.00 24.83 -31.91
C ALA A 348 4.06 23.37 -31.42
N SER A 349 4.38 22.41 -32.31
CA SER A 349 4.46 20.99 -32.02
C SER A 349 5.67 20.34 -32.72
N TYR A 350 6.06 19.14 -32.31
CA TYR A 350 7.12 18.36 -32.95
C TYR A 350 6.80 16.87 -33.04
N VAL A 351 7.44 16.20 -33.99
CA VAL A 351 7.48 14.75 -34.14
C VAL A 351 8.93 14.31 -34.07
N LEU A 352 9.21 13.35 -33.18
CA LEU A 352 10.53 12.76 -32.98
C LEU A 352 10.45 11.24 -33.23
N THR A 353 11.13 10.77 -34.27
CA THR A 353 11.06 9.37 -34.73
C THR A 353 12.45 8.74 -34.67
N PRO A 354 12.64 7.54 -34.06
CA PRO A 354 13.92 6.85 -34.09
C PRO A 354 14.25 6.33 -35.50
N LEU A 355 15.49 6.55 -35.97
CA LEU A 355 15.98 6.02 -37.24
C LEU A 355 16.14 4.49 -37.14
N ALA A 356 15.40 3.73 -37.96
CA ALA A 356 15.49 2.28 -38.02
C ALA A 356 16.75 1.86 -38.78
N THR A 357 17.68 1.17 -38.10
CA THR A 357 18.89 0.61 -38.72
C THR A 357 18.51 -0.60 -39.58
N GLU A 358 18.96 -0.62 -40.85
CA GLU A 358 18.68 -1.66 -41.85
C GLU A 358 18.99 -3.09 -41.35
N ARG A 359 18.10 -4.04 -41.67
CA ARG A 359 18.25 -5.48 -41.40
C ARG A 359 19.26 -6.09 -42.36
N THR A 360 20.47 -6.40 -41.88
CA THR A 360 21.37 -7.32 -42.59
C THR A 360 20.97 -8.76 -42.31
N SER A 361 20.40 -9.42 -43.31
CA SER A 361 20.04 -10.84 -43.33
C SER A 361 21.28 -11.74 -43.19
N ILE A 362 21.33 -12.56 -42.14
CA ILE A 362 22.31 -13.65 -42.00
C ILE A 362 21.57 -14.98 -42.18
N LYS A 363 21.94 -15.70 -43.25
CA LYS A 363 21.49 -17.06 -43.57
C LYS A 363 21.99 -18.05 -42.52
N LEU A 364 21.10 -18.95 -42.07
CA LEU A 364 21.44 -20.14 -41.30
C LEU A 364 22.11 -21.18 -42.21
N PRO A 365 23.22 -21.83 -41.80
CA PRO A 365 23.65 -23.07 -42.42
C PRO A 365 22.95 -24.27 -41.76
N PHE A 366 22.78 -25.31 -42.58
CA PHE A 366 22.16 -26.60 -42.30
C PHE A 366 22.85 -27.40 -41.18
#